data_AF-Q5DDE5-F1
#
_entry.id   AF-Q5DDE5-F1
#
_cell.length_a   1.000
_cell.length_b   1.000
_cell.length_c   1.000
_cell.angle_alpha   90.00
_cell.angle_beta   90.00
_cell.angle_gamma   90.00
#
_symmetry.space_group_name_H-M   'P 1'
#
loop_
_entity.id
_entity.type
_entity.pdbx_description
1 polymer ?
#
loop_
_entity_poly.entity_id
_entity_poly.type
_entity_poly.pdbx_seq_one_letter_code
_entity_poly.pdbx_strand_id
1 'polypeptide(L)'
;MANICITPSCGKPSTLRCPVCLKMGITTSFFCSQDCFKQFWKTHKAVHVPCSEDTYEDDRFVGYKFTGQLRPGRKTPKREVKSSIEFPDYAVTGIPFSERQAKSSHNIVVLDDDEIECMRVSGKLAREVLEEAVNAADVGVTTDEIDRVAHEACIERECYPSPLNYFNFPKSCCTSVNEVICHGIPDMRPLQMVIFKY
;
A
#
# COMPACT_ATOMS: atom_id res chain seq x y z
N MET A 1 -17.35 -13.79 23.46
CA MET A 1 -16.50 -14.41 22.42
C MET A 1 -15.21 -14.88 23.09
N ALA A 2 -14.72 -16.07 22.77
CA ALA A 2 -13.46 -16.55 23.31
C ALA A 2 -12.29 -15.87 22.61
N ASN A 3 -11.35 -15.31 23.37
CA ASN A 3 -10.14 -14.72 22.82
C ASN A 3 -9.21 -15.85 22.35
N ILE A 4 -8.64 -15.72 21.15
CA ILE A 4 -7.81 -16.75 20.51
C ILE A 4 -6.34 -16.29 20.51
N CYS A 5 -5.41 -17.21 20.68
CA CYS A 5 -3.99 -16.94 20.61
C CYS A 5 -3.58 -16.41 19.22
N ILE A 6 -2.88 -15.28 19.19
CA ILE A 6 -2.46 -14.61 17.95
C ILE A 6 -1.24 -15.26 17.28
N THR A 7 -0.53 -16.16 17.97
CA THR A 7 0.64 -16.84 17.43
C THR A 7 0.23 -17.70 16.24
N PRO A 8 0.83 -17.49 15.04
CA PRO A 8 0.56 -18.31 13.88
C PRO A 8 0.74 -19.79 14.24
N SER A 9 -0.17 -20.66 13.80
CA SER A 9 -0.24 -22.11 14.10
C SER A 9 -0.71 -22.54 15.50
N CYS A 10 -1.13 -21.64 16.40
CA CYS A 10 -1.62 -22.03 17.72
C CYS A 10 -3.14 -22.25 17.81
N GLY A 11 -3.95 -21.22 17.55
CA GLY A 11 -5.43 -21.31 17.55
C GLY A 11 -6.11 -21.63 18.89
N LYS A 12 -5.36 -21.73 20.01
CA LYS A 12 -5.91 -22.05 21.33
C LYS A 12 -6.63 -20.85 21.97
N PRO A 13 -7.67 -21.08 22.79
CA PRO A 13 -8.26 -20.02 23.61
C PRO A 13 -7.23 -19.45 24.59
N SER A 14 -7.30 -18.15 24.83
CA SER A 14 -6.27 -17.42 25.55
C SER A 14 -6.83 -16.30 26.41
N THR A 15 -6.26 -16.12 27.60
CA THR A 15 -6.60 -15.01 28.51
C THR A 15 -5.42 -14.09 28.81
N LEU A 16 -4.19 -14.51 28.48
CA LEU A 16 -2.98 -13.73 28.77
C LEU A 16 -2.82 -12.62 27.73
N ARG A 17 -2.44 -11.42 28.20
CA ARG A 17 -2.31 -10.20 27.40
C ARG A 17 -0.89 -9.66 27.47
N CYS A 18 -0.45 -9.00 26.41
CA CYS A 18 0.85 -8.32 26.42
C CYS A 18 0.79 -7.08 27.36
N PRO A 19 1.72 -6.94 28.32
CA PRO A 19 1.76 -5.80 29.24
C PRO A 19 1.93 -4.45 28.54
N VAL A 20 2.63 -4.40 27.41
CA VAL A 20 2.85 -3.16 26.66
C VAL A 20 1.60 -2.80 25.84
N CYS A 21 0.91 -3.79 25.26
CA CYS A 21 -0.39 -3.56 24.63
C CYS A 21 -1.44 -3.02 25.62
N LEU A 22 -1.44 -3.53 26.87
CA LEU A 22 -2.31 -3.00 27.92
C LEU A 22 -2.04 -1.53 28.24
N LYS A 23 -0.76 -1.13 28.26
CA LYS A 23 -0.37 0.28 28.47
C LYS A 23 -0.75 1.17 27.28
N MET A 24 -0.72 0.64 26.06
CA MET A 24 -1.08 1.35 24.82
C MET A 24 -2.59 1.27 24.49
N GLY A 25 -3.40 0.62 25.32
CA GLY A 25 -4.85 0.46 25.08
C GLY A 25 -5.20 -0.52 23.94
N ILE A 26 -4.25 -1.34 23.50
CA ILE A 26 -4.44 -2.37 22.48
C ILE A 26 -5.06 -3.61 23.14
N THR A 27 -6.31 -3.94 22.80
CA THR A 27 -7.09 -5.01 23.46
C THR A 27 -7.09 -6.35 22.71
N THR A 28 -6.46 -6.42 21.54
CA THR A 28 -6.59 -7.55 20.60
C THR A 28 -5.47 -8.59 20.69
N SER A 29 -4.43 -8.35 21.49
CA SER A 29 -3.27 -9.23 21.57
C SER A 29 -3.36 -10.26 22.71
N PHE A 30 -3.63 -11.51 22.34
CA PHE A 30 -3.79 -12.63 23.27
C PHE A 30 -2.79 -13.76 23.00
N PHE A 31 -2.22 -14.35 24.06
CA PHE A 31 -1.25 -15.45 23.99
C PHE A 31 -1.63 -16.60 24.93
N CYS A 32 -1.77 -17.83 24.44
CA CYS A 32 -2.16 -18.95 25.30
C CYS A 32 -1.06 -19.40 26.27
N SER A 33 0.20 -19.07 25.98
CA SER A 33 1.36 -19.44 26.79
C SER A 33 2.52 -18.46 26.60
N GLN A 34 3.48 -18.51 27.51
CA GLN A 34 4.72 -17.74 27.41
C GLN A 34 5.58 -18.15 26.22
N ASP A 35 5.49 -19.41 25.77
CA ASP A 35 6.19 -19.90 24.58
C ASP A 35 5.61 -19.30 23.30
N CYS A 36 4.28 -19.28 23.18
CA CYS A 36 3.59 -18.61 22.07
C CYS A 36 3.92 -17.11 22.03
N PHE A 37 4.01 -16.46 23.20
CA PHE A 37 4.45 -15.07 23.30
C PHE A 37 5.89 -14.89 22.82
N LYS A 38 6.85 -15.70 23.27
CA LYS A 38 8.26 -15.61 22.86
C LYS A 38 8.46 -15.90 21.38
N GLN A 39 7.77 -16.92 20.86
CA GLN A 39 7.82 -17.28 19.44
C GLN A 39 7.34 -16.14 18.56
N PHE A 40 6.23 -15.49 18.93
CA PHE A 40 5.65 -14.41 18.15
C PHE A 40 6.20 -13.02 18.51
N TRP A 41 7.02 -12.88 19.56
CA TRP A 41 7.52 -11.59 20.05
C TRP A 41 8.24 -10.77 18.97
N LYS A 42 9.03 -11.44 18.11
CA LYS A 42 9.78 -10.77 17.04
C LYS A 42 8.88 -9.98 16.08
N THR A 43 7.70 -10.52 15.76
CA THR A 43 6.70 -9.89 14.91
C THR A 43 5.79 -9.00 15.74
N HIS A 44 5.32 -9.49 16.89
CA HIS A 44 4.41 -8.77 17.77
C HIS A 44 4.97 -7.43 18.21
N LYS A 45 6.25 -7.32 18.57
CA LYS A 45 6.86 -6.05 19.02
C LYS A 45 6.72 -4.90 18.02
N ALA A 46 6.49 -5.19 16.73
CA ALA A 46 6.24 -4.17 15.71
C ALA A 46 4.96 -3.35 16.00
N VAL A 47 3.96 -3.95 16.64
CA VAL A 47 2.73 -3.23 17.04
C VAL A 47 2.95 -2.24 18.19
N HIS A 48 4.14 -2.27 18.81
CA HIS A 48 4.52 -1.45 19.96
C HIS A 48 5.45 -0.32 19.56
N VAL A 49 5.88 -0.26 18.30
CA VAL A 49 6.68 0.83 17.79
C VAL A 49 5.79 2.08 17.87
N PRO A 50 6.08 3.01 18.80
CA PRO A 50 5.41 4.30 18.78
C PRO A 50 5.73 4.89 17.41
N CYS A 51 4.73 5.45 16.74
CA CYS A 51 4.98 6.29 15.58
C CYS A 51 6.05 7.27 16.01
N SER A 52 7.25 7.23 15.42
CA SER A 52 8.09 8.42 15.49
C SER A 52 7.19 9.49 14.90
N GLU A 53 6.82 10.47 15.72
CA GLU A 53 6.21 11.70 15.26
C GLU A 53 7.28 12.43 14.44
N ASP A 54 7.62 11.87 13.29
CA ASP A 54 8.10 12.66 12.18
C ASP A 54 6.89 13.51 11.81
N THR A 55 6.76 14.66 12.48
CA THR A 55 5.79 15.70 12.16
C THR A 55 6.18 16.25 10.79
N TYR A 56 5.84 15.49 9.76
CA TYR A 56 5.92 15.93 8.39
C TYR A 56 4.77 16.92 8.18
N GLU A 57 5.12 18.20 8.26
CA GLU A 57 4.21 19.28 7.85
C GLU A 57 4.37 19.46 6.34
N ASP A 58 3.26 19.25 5.63
CA ASP A 58 3.15 19.49 4.20
C ASP A 58 2.35 20.78 4.00
N ASP A 59 3.03 21.84 3.57
CA ASP A 59 2.46 23.18 3.40
C ASP A 59 1.19 23.18 2.53
N ARG A 60 1.03 22.18 1.65
CA ARG A 60 -0.17 22.02 0.81
C ARG A 60 -1.45 21.77 1.60
N PHE A 61 -1.34 21.28 2.83
CA PHE A 61 -2.47 21.00 3.71
C PHE A 61 -2.65 22.04 4.82
N VAL A 62 -1.89 23.15 4.80
CA VAL A 62 -2.09 24.26 5.74
C VAL A 62 -3.49 24.84 5.55
N GLY A 63 -4.28 24.84 6.62
CA GLY A 63 -5.68 25.27 6.61
C GLY A 63 -6.67 24.24 6.05
N TYR A 64 -6.22 23.07 5.58
CA TYR A 64 -7.10 21.99 5.15
C TYR A 64 -7.68 21.23 6.36
N LYS A 65 -9.00 21.07 6.38
CA LYS A 65 -9.71 20.33 7.43
C LYS A 65 -9.92 18.87 7.00
N PHE A 66 -9.11 17.98 7.54
CA PHE A 66 -9.28 16.54 7.33
C PHE A 66 -10.59 16.02 7.93
N THR A 67 -11.21 15.06 7.23
CA THR A 67 -12.48 14.43 7.62
C THR A 67 -12.32 13.31 8.64
N GLY A 68 -11.12 12.72 8.74
CA GLY A 68 -10.81 11.63 9.64
C GLY A 68 -9.46 11.80 10.36
N GLN A 69 -8.93 10.68 10.87
CA GLN A 69 -7.70 10.65 11.67
C GLN A 69 -6.44 10.51 10.81
N LEU A 70 -6.57 10.01 9.58
CA LEU A 70 -5.44 9.81 8.69
C LEU A 70 -4.79 11.15 8.30
N ARG A 71 -3.46 11.17 8.23
CA ARG A 71 -2.65 12.31 7.78
C ARG A 71 -1.60 11.83 6.78
N PRO A 72 -1.23 12.66 5.79
CA PRO A 72 -0.16 12.34 4.85
C PRO A 72 1.17 12.22 5.58
N GLY A 73 1.95 11.19 5.27
CA GLY A 73 3.34 11.04 5.66
C GLY A 73 4.30 11.68 4.67
N ARG A 74 5.58 11.73 5.06
CA ARG A 74 6.67 12.13 4.16
C ARG A 74 6.69 11.21 2.93
N LYS A 75 6.97 11.76 1.74
CA LYS A 75 7.13 10.97 0.51
C LYS A 75 8.60 10.88 0.12
N THR A 76 9.06 9.69 -0.28
CA THR A 76 10.37 9.55 -0.91
C THR A 76 10.33 10.06 -2.36
N PRO A 77 11.48 10.37 -2.99
CA PRO A 77 11.53 10.77 -4.40
C PRO A 77 10.89 9.75 -5.34
N LYS A 78 10.58 10.20 -6.57
CA LYS A 78 10.08 9.32 -7.63
C LYS A 78 11.15 8.28 -7.99
N ARG A 79 10.73 7.03 -8.20
CA ARG A 79 11.61 5.92 -8.61
C ARG A 79 11.84 5.94 -10.13
N GLU A 80 13.03 5.55 -10.54
CA GLU A 80 13.43 5.55 -11.96
C GLU A 80 13.02 4.25 -12.65
N VAL A 81 12.64 4.36 -13.93
CA VAL A 81 12.33 3.21 -14.78
C VAL A 81 13.49 3.02 -15.75
N LYS A 82 13.90 1.76 -15.99
CA LYS A 82 14.94 1.43 -16.98
C LYS A 82 14.56 1.98 -18.35
N SER A 83 15.53 2.52 -19.09
CA SER A 83 15.31 3.02 -20.46
C SER A 83 15.01 1.92 -21.50
N SER A 84 15.18 0.64 -21.14
CA SER A 84 14.81 -0.51 -21.99
C SER A 84 13.30 -0.76 -22.05
N ILE A 85 12.56 -0.30 -21.04
CA ILE A 85 11.12 -0.50 -20.94
C ILE A 85 10.41 0.54 -21.83
N GLU A 86 9.36 0.13 -22.53
CA GLU A 86 8.55 1.04 -23.33
C GLU A 86 7.74 1.99 -22.45
N PHE A 87 7.77 3.29 -22.78
CA PHE A 87 7.15 4.33 -21.96
C PHE A 87 5.83 4.80 -22.60
N PRO A 88 4.76 4.98 -21.81
CA PRO A 88 3.56 5.65 -22.30
C PRO A 88 3.85 7.13 -22.62
N ASP A 89 2.98 7.76 -23.42
CA ASP A 89 3.14 9.15 -23.90
C ASP A 89 3.26 10.21 -22.78
N TYR A 90 2.72 9.90 -21.59
CA TYR A 90 2.77 10.75 -20.41
C TYR A 90 3.99 10.52 -19.51
N ALA A 91 4.79 9.47 -19.73
CA ALA A 91 5.82 9.05 -18.78
C ALA A 91 6.82 10.15 -18.43
N VAL A 92 7.13 11.03 -19.39
CA VAL A 92 8.06 12.16 -19.21
C VAL A 92 7.34 13.45 -18.82
N THR A 93 6.24 13.77 -19.51
CA THR A 93 5.58 15.10 -19.42
C THR A 93 4.48 15.16 -18.35
N GLY A 94 4.00 14.00 -17.90
CA GLY A 94 2.79 13.84 -17.10
C GLY A 94 1.49 14.20 -17.82
N ILE A 95 1.54 14.32 -19.15
CA ILE A 95 0.39 14.71 -19.98
C ILE A 95 0.02 13.54 -20.91
N PRO A 96 -1.13 12.86 -20.70
CA PRO A 96 -1.58 11.79 -21.59
C PRO A 96 -2.22 12.40 -22.85
N PHE A 97 -1.42 12.59 -23.90
CA PHE A 97 -1.84 13.29 -25.11
C PHE A 97 -2.87 12.49 -25.91
N SER A 98 -2.68 11.18 -26.01
CA SER A 98 -3.60 10.23 -26.66
C SER A 98 -4.99 10.26 -26.02
N GLU A 99 -5.07 10.17 -24.69
CA GLU A 99 -6.33 10.24 -23.95
C GLU A 99 -7.02 11.60 -24.08
N ARG A 100 -6.25 12.69 -24.05
CA ARG A 100 -6.81 14.05 -24.22
C ARG A 100 -7.44 14.24 -25.59
N GLN A 101 -6.85 13.66 -26.64
CA GLN A 101 -7.43 13.67 -27.98
C GLN A 101 -8.69 12.81 -28.05
N ALA A 102 -8.71 11.67 -27.36
CA ALA A 102 -9.85 10.76 -27.32
C ALA A 102 -11.00 11.23 -26.41
N LYS A 103 -10.77 12.22 -25.52
CA LYS A 103 -11.72 12.62 -24.45
C LYS A 103 -13.14 12.95 -24.93
N SER A 104 -13.29 13.52 -26.12
CA SER A 104 -14.61 13.89 -26.68
C SER A 104 -15.22 12.79 -27.54
N SER A 105 -14.48 11.71 -27.80
CA SER A 105 -14.95 10.56 -28.55
C SER A 105 -15.98 9.78 -27.72
N HIS A 106 -17.07 9.38 -28.38
CA HIS A 106 -18.04 8.43 -27.83
C HIS A 106 -17.82 7.03 -28.41
N ASN A 107 -16.76 6.86 -29.20
CA ASN A 107 -16.41 5.58 -29.80
C ASN A 107 -15.79 4.67 -28.73
N ILE A 108 -16.32 3.46 -28.60
CA ILE A 108 -15.75 2.39 -27.78
C ILE A 108 -14.89 1.54 -28.70
N VAL A 109 -13.60 1.48 -28.42
CA VAL A 109 -12.66 0.67 -29.20
C VAL A 109 -13.05 -0.80 -29.07
N VAL A 110 -13.24 -1.46 -30.21
CA VAL A 110 -13.41 -2.92 -30.29
C VAL A 110 -12.04 -3.47 -30.68
N LEU A 111 -11.43 -4.20 -29.75
CA LEU A 111 -10.09 -4.75 -29.93
C LEU A 111 -10.07 -5.92 -30.91
N ASP A 112 -8.99 -6.05 -31.66
CA ASP A 112 -8.71 -7.25 -32.45
C ASP A 112 -8.09 -8.38 -31.62
N ASP A 113 -7.86 -9.54 -32.24
CA ASP A 113 -7.37 -10.74 -31.53
C ASP A 113 -5.97 -10.54 -30.91
N ASP A 114 -5.09 -9.77 -31.56
CA ASP A 114 -3.72 -9.51 -31.10
C ASP A 114 -3.73 -8.50 -29.94
N GLU A 115 -4.57 -7.46 -30.03
CA GLU A 115 -4.78 -6.48 -28.96
C GLU A 115 -5.41 -7.13 -27.72
N ILE A 116 -6.37 -8.04 -27.90
CA ILE A 116 -6.96 -8.80 -26.80
C ILE A 116 -5.88 -9.66 -26.12
N GLU A 117 -5.00 -10.31 -26.86
CA GLU A 117 -3.92 -11.10 -26.28
C GLU A 117 -2.92 -10.23 -25.50
N CYS A 118 -2.55 -9.06 -26.04
CA CYS A 118 -1.76 -8.06 -25.31
C CYS A 118 -2.42 -7.68 -23.98
N MET A 119 -3.74 -7.44 -23.97
CA MET A 119 -4.49 -7.12 -22.76
C MET A 119 -4.52 -8.28 -21.75
N ARG A 120 -4.59 -9.54 -22.22
CA ARG A 120 -4.52 -10.72 -21.32
C ARG A 120 -3.16 -10.82 -20.66
N VAL A 121 -2.08 -10.63 -21.41
CA VAL A 121 -0.70 -10.66 -20.86
C VAL A 121 -0.52 -9.53 -19.85
N SER A 122 -0.89 -8.30 -20.21
CA SER A 122 -0.82 -7.13 -19.33
C SER A 122 -1.61 -7.35 -18.03
N GLY A 123 -2.85 -7.83 -18.12
CA GLY A 123 -3.68 -8.15 -16.97
C GLY A 123 -3.10 -9.25 -16.07
N LYS A 124 -2.48 -10.28 -16.65
CA LYS A 124 -1.78 -11.33 -15.89
C LYS A 124 -0.58 -10.75 -15.11
N LEU A 125 0.27 -9.97 -15.77
CA LEU A 125 1.44 -9.36 -15.12
C LEU A 125 1.02 -8.38 -14.01
N ALA A 126 -0.02 -7.58 -14.26
CA ALA A 126 -0.58 -6.69 -13.24
C ALA A 126 -1.10 -7.45 -12.01
N ARG A 127 -1.71 -8.63 -12.23
CA ARG A 127 -2.13 -9.51 -11.14
C ARG A 127 -0.95 -10.02 -10.32
N GLU A 128 0.12 -10.46 -10.97
CA GLU A 128 1.33 -10.92 -10.27
C GLU A 128 1.97 -9.80 -9.46
N VAL A 129 2.06 -8.58 -10.01
CA VAL A 129 2.56 -7.40 -9.27
C VAL A 129 1.69 -7.07 -8.05
N LEU A 130 0.36 -7.16 -8.20
CA LEU A 130 -0.56 -6.96 -7.08
C LEU A 130 -0.33 -7.99 -5.96
N GLU A 131 -0.05 -9.25 -6.30
CA GLU A 131 0.23 -10.29 -5.31
C GLU A 131 1.51 -10.00 -4.52
N GLU A 132 2.59 -9.55 -5.19
CA GLU A 132 3.82 -9.13 -4.51
C GLU A 132 3.57 -7.95 -3.55
N ALA A 133 2.80 -6.95 -3.99
CA ALA A 133 2.45 -5.78 -3.18
C ALA A 133 1.59 -6.17 -1.96
N VAL A 134 0.64 -7.09 -2.13
CA VAL A 134 -0.20 -7.61 -1.04
C VAL A 134 0.64 -8.42 -0.04
N ASN A 135 1.58 -9.24 -0.52
CA ASN A 135 2.46 -10.03 0.34
C ASN A 135 3.41 -9.17 1.17
N ALA A 136 3.77 -7.97 0.68
CA ALA A 136 4.56 -7.00 1.41
C ALA A 136 3.77 -6.24 2.48
N ALA A 137 2.44 -6.22 2.40
CA ALA A 137 1.61 -5.43 3.31
C ALA A 137 1.48 -6.10 4.69
N ASP A 138 2.13 -5.52 5.70
CA ASP A 138 2.03 -5.95 7.10
C ASP A 138 2.04 -4.75 8.05
N VAL A 139 1.67 -4.98 9.32
CA VAL A 139 1.70 -3.96 10.36
C VAL A 139 3.12 -3.41 10.53
N GLY A 140 3.24 -2.09 10.49
CA GLY A 140 4.53 -1.39 10.57
C GLY A 140 5.18 -1.15 9.21
N VAL A 141 4.76 -1.83 8.13
CA VAL A 141 5.23 -1.57 6.77
C VAL A 141 4.65 -0.25 6.27
N THR A 142 5.46 0.59 5.64
CA THR A 142 4.99 1.86 5.07
C THR A 142 4.33 1.63 3.72
N THR A 143 3.42 2.51 3.33
CA THR A 143 2.85 2.43 1.97
C THR A 143 3.90 2.71 0.89
N ASP A 144 4.94 3.50 1.18
CA ASP A 144 6.10 3.70 0.30
C ASP A 144 6.92 2.43 0.05
N GLU A 145 6.99 1.53 1.03
CA GLU A 145 7.64 0.22 0.88
C GLU A 145 6.80 -0.71 -0.01
N ILE A 146 5.48 -0.68 0.11
CA ILE A 146 4.57 -1.40 -0.79
C ILE A 146 4.72 -0.87 -2.23
N ASP A 147 4.82 0.44 -2.41
CA ASP A 147 5.12 1.05 -3.71
C ASP A 147 6.48 0.62 -4.27
N ARG A 148 7.51 0.50 -3.43
CA ARG A 148 8.82 -0.03 -3.83
C ARG A 148 8.70 -1.42 -4.42
N VAL A 149 8.05 -2.33 -3.69
CA VAL A 149 7.86 -3.72 -4.12
C VAL A 149 7.06 -3.78 -5.42
N ALA A 150 5.96 -3.05 -5.51
CA ALA A 150 5.17 -2.98 -6.74
C ALA A 150 5.97 -2.43 -7.93
N HIS A 151 6.74 -1.36 -7.71
CA HIS A 151 7.60 -0.77 -8.72
C HIS A 151 8.64 -1.77 -9.22
N GLU A 152 9.43 -2.37 -8.32
CA GLU A 152 10.47 -3.35 -8.68
C GLU A 152 9.86 -4.55 -9.41
N ALA A 153 8.72 -5.05 -8.96
CA ALA A 153 8.01 -6.16 -9.61
C ALA A 153 7.56 -5.82 -11.05
N CYS A 154 7.17 -4.56 -11.32
CA CYS A 154 6.92 -4.09 -12.70
C CYS A 154 8.21 -4.09 -13.52
N ILE A 155 9.30 -3.53 -12.99
CA ILE A 155 10.59 -3.41 -13.68
C ILE A 155 11.18 -4.80 -14.01
N GLU A 156 11.06 -5.76 -13.10
CA GLU A 156 11.51 -7.14 -13.30
C GLU A 156 10.74 -7.86 -14.44
N ARG A 157 9.49 -7.44 -14.66
CA ARG A 157 8.62 -7.93 -15.74
C ARG A 157 8.73 -7.08 -17.00
N GLU A 158 9.72 -6.19 -17.08
CA GLU A 158 9.93 -5.23 -18.18
C GLU A 158 8.66 -4.42 -18.50
N CYS A 159 7.92 -4.04 -17.46
CA CYS A 159 6.68 -3.27 -17.55
C CYS A 159 6.82 -1.88 -16.94
N TYR A 160 6.12 -0.90 -17.53
CA TYR A 160 6.00 0.43 -16.95
C TYR A 160 4.85 0.47 -15.92
N PRO A 161 5.08 0.95 -14.68
CA PRO A 161 4.00 1.15 -13.71
C PRO A 161 3.13 2.34 -14.11
N SER A 162 1.98 2.09 -14.76
CA SER A 162 1.13 3.13 -15.38
C SER A 162 0.79 4.35 -14.51
N PRO A 163 0.53 4.24 -13.19
CA PRO A 163 0.30 5.41 -12.35
C PRO A 163 1.48 6.39 -12.32
N LEU A 164 2.70 5.92 -12.56
CA LEU A 164 3.90 6.74 -12.46
C LEU A 164 3.86 7.88 -13.47
N ASN A 165 3.95 9.11 -12.96
CA ASN A 165 3.84 10.35 -13.71
C ASN A 165 2.50 10.61 -14.42
N TYR A 166 1.53 9.70 -14.40
CA TYR A 166 0.22 9.96 -15.00
C TYR A 166 -0.46 11.16 -14.33
N PHE A 167 -0.72 12.24 -15.09
CA PHE A 167 -1.14 13.55 -14.54
C PHE A 167 -0.25 14.05 -13.38
N ASN A 168 1.06 13.79 -13.47
CA ASN A 168 2.07 14.07 -12.43
C ASN A 168 1.88 13.29 -11.12
N PHE A 169 1.14 12.18 -11.13
CA PHE A 169 1.07 11.29 -9.97
C PHE A 169 2.49 10.77 -9.61
N PRO A 170 2.92 10.85 -8.34
CA PRO A 170 4.35 10.78 -8.02
C PRO A 170 4.88 9.36 -7.77
N LYS A 171 4.02 8.35 -7.76
CA LYS A 171 4.32 6.98 -7.31
C LYS A 171 3.85 5.94 -8.33
N SER A 172 4.27 4.70 -8.14
CA SER A 172 4.04 3.59 -9.08
C SER A 172 2.72 2.87 -8.84
N CYS A 173 2.17 2.97 -7.62
CA CYS A 173 0.83 2.49 -7.29
C CYS A 173 0.07 3.47 -6.40
N CYS A 174 -1.21 3.17 -6.15
CA CYS A 174 -2.05 3.89 -5.19
C CYS A 174 -2.26 3.03 -3.93
N THR A 175 -2.17 3.62 -2.75
CA THR A 175 -2.39 2.95 -1.46
C THR A 175 -3.42 3.72 -0.64
N SER A 176 -4.65 3.19 -0.55
CA SER A 176 -5.80 3.91 0.01
C SER A 176 -6.22 3.29 1.35
N VAL A 177 -5.79 3.91 2.45
CA VAL A 177 -5.99 3.42 3.80
C VAL A 177 -7.28 4.02 4.41
N ASN A 178 -8.13 3.18 5.00
CA ASN A 178 -9.31 3.58 5.79
C ASN A 178 -10.24 4.57 5.05
N GLU A 179 -10.32 5.83 5.48
CA GLU A 179 -11.20 6.86 4.91
C GLU A 179 -10.75 7.40 3.54
N VAL A 180 -9.58 7.00 3.05
CA VAL A 180 -9.12 7.34 1.69
C VAL A 180 -9.89 6.51 0.68
N ILE A 181 -10.73 7.16 -0.14
CA ILE A 181 -11.58 6.50 -1.14
C ILE A 181 -10.74 5.83 -2.23
N CYS A 182 -9.83 6.60 -2.85
CA CYS A 182 -8.93 6.15 -3.89
C CYS A 182 -7.75 7.12 -4.03
N HIS A 183 -6.75 6.75 -4.82
CA HIS A 183 -5.58 7.58 -5.17
C HIS A 183 -4.75 8.06 -3.97
N GLY A 184 -4.76 7.34 -2.85
CA GLY A 184 -3.80 7.58 -1.78
C GLY A 184 -2.36 7.44 -2.31
N ILE A 185 -1.52 8.44 -2.01
CA ILE A 185 -0.14 8.47 -2.47
C ILE A 185 0.71 7.69 -1.47
N PRO A 186 1.45 6.65 -1.88
CA PRO A 186 2.43 5.98 -1.05
C PRO A 186 3.38 6.95 -0.33
N ASP A 187 3.47 6.78 0.98
CA ASP A 187 4.22 7.63 1.90
C ASP A 187 4.83 6.81 3.06
N MET A 188 5.59 7.49 3.92
CA MET A 188 6.30 6.89 5.05
C MET A 188 5.39 6.54 6.23
N ARG A 189 4.05 6.63 6.10
CA ARG A 189 3.14 6.22 7.18
C ARG A 189 3.13 4.70 7.31
N PRO A 190 3.47 4.13 8.48
CA PRO A 190 3.35 2.70 8.71
C PRO A 190 1.87 2.28 8.76
N LEU A 191 1.56 1.13 8.17
CA LEU A 191 0.28 0.47 8.32
C LEU A 191 0.07 0.06 9.79
N GLN A 192 -1.17 0.16 10.24
CA GLN A 192 -1.56 -0.09 11.63
C GLN A 192 -2.70 -1.09 11.65
N MET A 193 -2.77 -1.88 12.71
CA MET A 193 -3.94 -2.70 12.98
C MET A 193 -5.16 -1.81 13.15
N VAL A 194 -6.21 -2.07 12.39
CA VAL A 194 -7.51 -1.44 12.62
C VAL A 194 -8.12 -2.06 13.87
N ILE A 195 -8.14 -1.30 14.97
CA ILE A 195 -8.89 -1.69 16.17
C ILE A 195 -10.31 -1.19 15.99
N PHE A 196 -11.20 -2.06 15.51
CA PHE A 196 -12.62 -1.78 15.55
C PHE A 196 -13.07 -1.76 17.02
N LYS A 197 -13.38 -0.58 17.54
CA LYS A 197 -14.11 -0.43 18.80
C LYS A 197 -15.58 -0.66 18.49
N TYR A 198 -16.03 -1.91 18.60
CA TYR A 198 -17.45 -2.24 18.73
C TYR A 198 -17.82 -2.28 20.21
#